data_AF-A0A2A4B6Q1-F1
#
_entry.id   AF-A0A2A4B6Q1-F1
#
_cell.length_a   1.000
_cell.length_b   1.000
_cell.length_c   1.000
_cell.angle_alpha   90.00
_cell.angle_beta   90.00
_cell.angle_gamma   90.00
#
_symmetry.space_group_name_H-M   'P 1'
#
loop_
_entity.id
_entity.type
_entity.pdbx_description
1 polymer ?
#
loop_
_entity_poly.entity_id
_entity_poly.type
_entity_poly.pdbx_seq_one_letter_code
_entity_poly.pdbx_strand_id
1 'polypeptide(L)'
;MFTLALLVAAPVQAQKRIALTFDDVPRSPGAWYSPDERTRRIIAALREGGVRGAAFFVNPGSLAKPEGAGGERRIADYVRAGHVIANHGFSHLALTAVPANAYVADIDRADVWLRGRAGFRPWFRFPYLNEGRDDKVKRDAVRAALAERRLANGYVTADGSDWYLEQRTIEAVKAGKPIDMAALRALYVETQADAADFYDALAVKATGRSPAHVMLMHETDLAARFLPDLIAELKRRGWRFVSADAAFADPIAAQAATIDVPSAQGTLVEAVAWAKGLPAPRWYDGKQLGGWYDARVLKETPAP
;
A
#
# COMPACT_ATOMS: atom_id res chain seq x y z
N MET A 1 24.33 43.55 -34.60
CA MET A 1 23.85 42.16 -34.72
C MET A 1 23.30 41.75 -33.37
N PHE A 2 21.99 41.49 -33.24
CA PHE A 2 21.37 41.02 -32.00
C PHE A 2 21.46 39.50 -31.96
N THR A 3 22.18 38.96 -30.97
CA THR A 3 22.27 37.52 -30.73
C THR A 3 21.02 37.09 -29.98
N LEU A 4 20.14 36.34 -30.65
CA LEU A 4 18.94 35.76 -30.05
C LEU A 4 19.36 34.53 -29.23
N ALA A 5 19.36 34.67 -27.90
CA ALA A 5 19.57 33.54 -27.00
C ALA A 5 18.28 32.70 -26.94
N LEU A 6 18.29 31.50 -27.55
CA LEU A 6 17.24 30.50 -27.32
C LEU A 6 17.36 29.99 -25.87
N LEU A 7 16.42 30.40 -25.02
CA LEU A 7 16.16 29.73 -23.75
C LEU A 7 15.54 28.36 -24.05
N VAL A 8 16.36 27.31 -23.98
CA VAL A 8 15.86 25.94 -23.93
C VAL A 8 15.21 25.76 -22.56
N ALA A 9 13.88 25.84 -22.50
CA ALA A 9 13.14 25.49 -21.30
C ALA A 9 13.40 24.00 -20.99
N ALA A 10 14.09 23.73 -19.89
CA ALA A 10 14.20 22.36 -19.39
C ALA A 10 12.77 21.82 -19.19
N PRO A 11 12.48 20.57 -19.60
CA PRO A 11 11.17 19.99 -19.36
C PRO A 11 10.92 20.05 -17.86
N VAL A 12 9.85 20.73 -17.45
CA VAL A 12 9.36 20.70 -16.07
C VAL A 12 8.95 19.26 -15.83
N GLN A 13 9.84 18.47 -15.24
CA GLN A 13 9.50 17.13 -14.81
C GLN A 13 8.36 17.27 -13.81
N ALA A 14 7.19 16.73 -14.16
CA ALA A 14 6.02 16.81 -13.31
C ALA A 14 6.40 16.27 -11.93
N GLN A 15 6.12 17.06 -10.89
CA GLN A 15 6.49 16.70 -9.52
C GLN A 15 5.83 15.37 -9.13
N LYS A 16 6.64 14.37 -8.75
CA LYS A 16 6.17 13.07 -8.26
C LYS A 16 5.34 13.26 -7.00
N ARG A 17 4.14 12.68 -6.96
CA ARG A 17 3.19 12.82 -5.84
C ARG A 17 2.83 11.46 -5.29
N ILE A 18 2.78 11.31 -3.97
CA ILE A 18 2.47 10.02 -3.33
C ILE A 18 1.64 10.18 -2.07
N ALA A 19 0.62 9.36 -1.90
CA ALA A 19 -0.13 9.18 -0.67
C ALA A 19 0.31 7.88 0.01
N LEU A 20 0.43 7.91 1.33
CA LEU A 20 0.69 6.72 2.13
C LEU A 20 -0.62 6.07 2.57
N THR A 21 -0.74 4.76 2.37
CA THR A 21 -1.91 3.98 2.79
C THR A 21 -1.47 2.73 3.53
N PHE A 22 -2.21 2.35 4.58
CA PHE A 22 -1.86 1.27 5.49
C PHE A 22 -2.99 0.23 5.54
N ASP A 23 -2.68 -1.00 5.16
CA ASP A 23 -3.60 -2.12 5.19
C ASP A 23 -3.55 -2.87 6.53
N ASP A 24 -4.52 -3.78 6.69
CA ASP A 24 -4.68 -4.71 7.82
C ASP A 24 -5.01 -4.09 9.18
N VAL A 25 -5.70 -2.96 9.24
CA VAL A 25 -5.94 -2.27 10.52
C VAL A 25 -7.17 -2.86 11.24
N PRO A 26 -7.09 -3.25 12.52
CA PRO A 26 -5.89 -3.42 13.33
C PRO A 26 -5.17 -4.73 12.99
N ARG A 27 -3.84 -4.68 12.93
CA ARG A 27 -3.01 -5.86 12.61
C ARG A 27 -2.62 -6.59 13.88
N SER A 28 -2.34 -7.88 13.79
CA SER A 28 -1.71 -8.65 14.89
C SER A 28 -0.37 -8.03 15.34
N PRO A 29 0.11 -8.31 16.55
CA PRO A 29 1.41 -7.81 17.04
C PRO A 29 2.56 -8.17 16.10
N GLY A 30 3.50 -7.24 15.96
CA GLY A 30 4.75 -7.45 15.25
C GLY A 30 5.85 -8.00 16.16
N ALA A 31 7.09 -7.77 15.77
CA ALA A 31 8.26 -8.32 16.45
C ALA A 31 8.62 -7.63 17.79
N TRP A 32 8.20 -6.38 18.00
CA TRP A 32 8.73 -5.55 19.11
C TRP A 32 7.70 -4.70 19.82
N TYR A 33 6.65 -4.24 19.15
CA TYR A 33 5.74 -3.24 19.69
C TYR A 33 4.39 -3.84 20.06
N SER A 34 3.83 -3.34 21.16
CA SER A 34 2.39 -3.48 21.38
C SER A 34 1.61 -2.74 20.28
N PRO A 35 0.37 -3.17 19.95
CA PRO A 35 -0.46 -2.43 18.99
C PRO A 35 -0.63 -0.94 19.34
N ASP A 36 -0.75 -0.59 20.63
CA ASP A 36 -0.87 0.81 21.07
C ASP A 36 0.42 1.62 20.85
N GLU A 37 1.59 1.01 21.06
CA GLU A 37 2.87 1.65 20.77
C GLU A 37 3.06 1.82 19.26
N ARG A 38 2.74 0.80 18.46
CA ARG A 38 2.81 0.84 17.00
C ARG A 38 1.97 1.99 16.43
N THR A 39 0.71 2.10 16.84
CA THR A 39 -0.18 3.19 16.40
C THR A 39 0.38 4.56 16.76
N ARG A 40 0.85 4.76 18.00
CA ARG A 40 1.42 6.06 18.42
C ARG A 40 2.65 6.43 17.60
N ARG A 41 3.52 5.46 17.29
CA ARG A 41 4.73 5.66 16.48
C ARG A 41 4.38 6.03 15.03
N ILE A 42 3.43 5.33 14.41
CA ILE A 42 2.96 5.64 13.05
C ILE A 42 2.40 7.07 12.99
N ILE A 43 1.51 7.43 13.92
CA ILE A 43 0.93 8.79 13.98
C ILE A 43 2.02 9.86 14.17
N ALA A 44 2.98 9.64 15.07
CA ALA A 44 4.09 10.56 15.30
C ALA A 44 4.94 10.74 14.04
N ALA A 45 5.32 9.64 13.38
CA ALA A 45 6.10 9.66 12.16
C ALA A 45 5.38 10.38 11.00
N LEU A 46 4.08 10.15 10.81
CA LEU A 46 3.29 10.86 9.80
C LEU A 46 3.23 12.37 10.10
N ARG A 47 2.99 12.74 11.36
CA ARG A 47 2.94 14.14 11.80
C ARG A 47 4.27 14.86 11.60
N GLU A 48 5.37 14.30 12.12
CA GLU A 48 6.72 14.85 12.01
C GLU A 48 7.21 14.89 10.57
N GLY A 49 6.81 13.88 9.79
CA GLY A 49 6.98 13.82 8.35
C GLY A 49 6.13 14.80 7.55
N GLY A 50 5.18 15.50 8.16
CA GLY A 50 4.25 16.39 7.46
C GLY A 50 3.30 15.67 6.49
N VAL A 51 3.08 14.37 6.67
CA VAL A 51 2.14 13.57 5.88
C VAL A 51 0.74 13.72 6.48
N ARG A 52 -0.19 14.26 5.70
CA ARG A 52 -1.59 14.50 6.12
C ARG A 52 -2.53 13.67 5.27
N GLY A 53 -3.64 13.21 5.86
CA GLY A 53 -4.65 12.46 5.12
C GLY A 53 -4.18 11.12 4.55
N ALA A 54 -3.27 10.41 5.24
CA ALA A 54 -3.01 9.00 4.96
C ALA A 54 -4.31 8.17 5.10
N ALA A 55 -4.40 7.04 4.40
CA ALA A 55 -5.56 6.15 4.52
C ALA A 55 -5.21 4.87 5.28
N PHE A 56 -6.14 4.38 6.09
CA PHE A 56 -6.04 3.14 6.86
C PHE A 56 -7.17 2.21 6.44
N PHE A 57 -6.84 1.09 5.82
CA PHE A 57 -7.78 0.09 5.32
C PHE A 57 -8.06 -0.91 6.44
N VAL A 58 -9.32 -0.96 6.87
CA VAL A 58 -9.73 -1.60 8.12
C VAL A 58 -10.36 -2.96 7.85
N ASN A 59 -10.00 -3.94 8.68
CA ASN A 59 -10.67 -5.24 8.80
C ASN A 59 -11.42 -5.34 10.13
N PRO A 60 -12.72 -5.02 10.18
CA PRO A 60 -13.48 -5.05 11.42
C PRO A 60 -13.53 -6.42 12.11
N GLY A 61 -13.38 -7.52 11.36
CA GLY A 61 -13.32 -8.87 11.93
C GLY A 61 -12.09 -9.13 12.79
N SER A 62 -11.03 -8.33 12.66
CA SER A 62 -9.87 -8.40 13.56
C SER A 62 -10.14 -7.81 14.94
N LEU A 63 -11.18 -6.96 15.10
CA LEU A 63 -11.50 -6.32 16.38
C LEU A 63 -12.00 -7.29 17.45
N ALA A 64 -12.64 -8.39 17.03
CA ALA A 64 -13.14 -9.41 17.94
C ALA A 64 -12.05 -10.38 18.44
N LYS A 65 -10.84 -10.30 17.88
CA LYS A 65 -9.70 -11.15 18.29
C LYS A 65 -9.00 -10.54 19.50
N PRO A 66 -8.25 -11.32 20.31
CA PRO A 66 -7.48 -10.79 21.43
C PRO A 66 -6.54 -9.64 21.03
N GLU A 67 -5.92 -9.73 19.87
CA GLU A 67 -5.04 -8.70 19.31
C GLU A 67 -5.79 -7.41 18.92
N GLY A 68 -7.09 -7.55 18.66
CA GLY A 68 -8.02 -6.45 18.37
C GLY A 68 -8.42 -5.64 19.59
N ALA A 69 -8.07 -6.06 20.81
CA ALA A 69 -8.37 -5.32 22.04
C ALA A 69 -7.81 -3.89 21.97
N GLY A 70 -8.69 -2.89 22.14
CA GLY A 70 -8.36 -1.46 21.97
C GLY A 70 -8.28 -0.97 20.52
N GLY A 71 -8.56 -1.83 19.53
CA GLY A 71 -8.47 -1.51 18.11
C GLY A 71 -9.41 -0.39 17.67
N GLU A 72 -10.64 -0.33 18.18
CA GLU A 72 -11.57 0.78 17.87
C GLU A 72 -10.99 2.13 18.29
N ARG A 73 -10.34 2.19 19.47
CA ARG A 73 -9.68 3.40 19.96
C ARG A 73 -8.52 3.79 19.05
N ARG A 74 -7.67 2.83 18.67
CA ARG A 74 -6.52 3.04 17.77
C ARG A 74 -6.95 3.52 16.38
N ILE A 75 -8.01 2.95 15.82
CA ILE A 75 -8.62 3.43 14.56
C ILE A 75 -9.09 4.88 14.72
N ALA A 76 -9.77 5.20 15.82
CA ALA A 76 -10.19 6.57 16.10
C ALA A 76 -9.00 7.53 16.35
N ASP A 77 -7.85 7.04 16.84
CA ASP A 77 -6.62 7.83 16.97
C ASP A 77 -6.08 8.25 15.61
N TYR A 78 -6.05 7.36 14.62
CA TYR A 78 -5.67 7.73 13.24
C TYR A 78 -6.60 8.81 12.68
N VAL A 79 -7.91 8.67 12.87
CA VAL A 79 -8.89 9.67 12.42
C VAL A 79 -8.70 11.01 13.13
N ARG A 80 -8.50 11.02 14.47
CA ARG A 80 -8.20 12.23 15.24
C ARG A 80 -6.90 12.92 14.79
N ALA A 81 -5.93 12.15 14.31
CA ALA A 81 -4.70 12.67 13.72
C ALA A 81 -4.89 13.29 12.30
N GLY A 82 -6.11 13.28 11.76
CA GLY A 82 -6.43 13.84 10.45
C GLY A 82 -6.22 12.86 9.30
N HIS A 83 -6.25 11.56 9.58
CA HIS A 83 -6.20 10.50 8.58
C HIS A 83 -7.60 9.93 8.29
N VAL A 84 -7.72 9.13 7.24
CA VAL A 84 -8.99 8.56 6.77
C VAL A 84 -8.99 7.05 6.91
N ILE A 85 -10.17 6.45 6.98
CA ILE A 85 -10.36 5.00 7.05
C ILE A 85 -11.16 4.50 5.86
N ALA A 86 -10.89 3.28 5.43
CA ALA A 86 -11.52 2.65 4.27
C ALA A 86 -11.74 1.14 4.50
N ASN A 87 -12.48 0.50 3.60
CA ASN A 87 -12.91 -0.89 3.74
C ASN A 87 -11.84 -1.86 3.19
N HIS A 88 -11.45 -2.86 3.98
CA HIS A 88 -10.53 -3.94 3.56
C HIS A 88 -11.15 -5.34 3.64
N GLY A 89 -12.49 -5.41 3.72
CA GLY A 89 -13.23 -6.65 3.98
C GLY A 89 -13.26 -6.97 5.47
N PHE A 90 -14.20 -7.81 5.88
CA PHE A 90 -14.35 -8.16 7.29
C PHE A 90 -13.29 -9.16 7.73
N SER A 91 -13.00 -10.17 6.90
CA SER A 91 -12.17 -11.32 7.27
C SER A 91 -10.83 -11.40 6.52
N HIS A 92 -10.49 -10.39 5.72
CA HIS A 92 -9.28 -10.37 4.87
C HIS A 92 -9.22 -11.60 3.92
N LEU A 93 -10.35 -11.91 3.28
CA LEU A 93 -10.47 -13.05 2.36
C LEU A 93 -9.70 -12.78 1.06
N ALA A 94 -9.06 -13.81 0.51
CA ALA A 94 -8.62 -13.78 -0.89
C ALA A 94 -9.81 -14.07 -1.79
N LEU A 95 -10.09 -13.23 -2.80
CA LEU A 95 -11.22 -13.47 -3.71
C LEU A 95 -11.11 -14.82 -4.45
N THR A 96 -9.90 -15.28 -4.77
CA THR A 96 -9.70 -16.60 -5.39
C THR A 96 -10.07 -17.77 -4.47
N ALA A 97 -10.12 -17.57 -3.15
CA ALA A 97 -10.37 -18.63 -2.18
C ALA A 97 -11.87 -18.87 -1.88
N VAL A 98 -12.75 -17.94 -2.25
CA VAL A 98 -14.18 -18.00 -1.93
C VAL A 98 -15.05 -17.63 -3.14
N PRO A 99 -16.31 -18.10 -3.24
CA PRO A 99 -17.23 -17.62 -4.28
C PRO A 99 -17.48 -16.10 -4.23
N ALA A 100 -17.82 -15.48 -5.37
CA ALA A 100 -18.01 -14.03 -5.47
C ALA A 100 -19.06 -13.48 -4.49
N ASN A 101 -20.18 -14.18 -4.32
CA ASN A 101 -21.24 -13.78 -3.40
C ASN A 101 -20.79 -13.82 -1.93
N ALA A 102 -20.00 -14.82 -1.54
CA ALA A 102 -19.42 -14.90 -0.20
C ALA A 102 -18.42 -13.76 0.06
N TYR A 103 -17.61 -13.43 -0.95
CA TYR A 103 -16.70 -12.29 -0.88
C TYR A 103 -17.45 -10.96 -0.72
N VAL A 104 -18.49 -10.72 -1.53
CA VAL A 104 -19.33 -9.52 -1.44
C VAL A 104 -20.03 -9.42 -0.09
N ALA A 105 -20.51 -10.52 0.48
CA ALA A 105 -21.08 -10.53 1.83
C ALA A 105 -20.04 -10.16 2.91
N ASP A 106 -18.77 -10.53 2.74
CA ASP A 106 -17.67 -10.12 3.65
C ASP A 106 -17.38 -8.62 3.55
N ILE A 107 -17.46 -8.04 2.34
CA ILE A 107 -17.37 -6.59 2.11
C ILE A 107 -18.50 -5.86 2.82
N ASP A 108 -19.74 -6.33 2.66
CA ASP A 108 -20.94 -5.74 3.27
C ASP A 108 -20.86 -5.75 4.79
N ARG A 109 -20.38 -6.86 5.36
CA ARG A 109 -20.20 -6.99 6.81
C ARG A 109 -19.20 -5.98 7.35
N ALA A 110 -18.12 -5.69 6.62
CA ALA A 110 -17.19 -4.62 7.00
C ALA A 110 -17.80 -3.23 6.83
N ASP A 111 -18.56 -3.01 5.74
CA ASP A 111 -19.19 -1.73 5.47
C ASP A 111 -20.21 -1.33 6.55
N VAL A 112 -20.96 -2.30 7.09
CA VAL A 112 -21.86 -2.08 8.23
C VAL A 112 -21.14 -1.47 9.44
N TRP A 113 -19.90 -1.89 9.71
CA TRP A 113 -19.12 -1.34 10.83
C TRP A 113 -18.53 0.04 10.48
N LEU A 114 -18.13 0.26 9.23
CA LEU A 114 -17.45 1.48 8.77
C LEU A 114 -18.39 2.66 8.50
N ARG A 115 -19.58 2.38 7.97
CA ARG A 115 -20.53 3.40 7.53
C ARG A 115 -20.92 4.31 8.69
N GLY A 116 -20.86 5.62 8.47
CA GLY A 116 -21.18 6.64 9.47
C GLY A 116 -20.06 6.95 10.47
N ARG A 117 -18.94 6.22 10.44
CA ARG A 117 -17.76 6.57 11.25
C ARG A 117 -17.01 7.76 10.64
N ALA A 118 -16.47 8.61 11.50
CA ALA A 118 -15.68 9.77 11.09
C ALA A 118 -14.46 9.33 10.27
N GLY A 119 -14.11 10.13 9.26
CA GLY A 119 -12.97 9.84 8.38
C GLY A 119 -13.20 8.71 7.37
N PHE A 120 -14.38 8.06 7.35
CA PHE A 120 -14.66 7.02 6.36
C PHE A 120 -14.64 7.58 4.92
N ARG A 121 -14.06 6.79 4.02
CA ARG A 121 -14.11 6.98 2.57
C ARG A 121 -14.67 5.72 1.93
N PRO A 122 -15.55 5.86 0.91
CA PRO A 122 -16.18 4.71 0.26
C PRO A 122 -15.21 4.05 -0.73
N TRP A 123 -14.08 3.59 -0.21
CA TRP A 123 -13.06 2.85 -0.94
C TRP A 123 -13.01 1.43 -0.38
N PHE A 124 -12.89 0.45 -1.25
CA PHE A 124 -12.64 -0.93 -0.90
C PHE A 124 -11.35 -1.42 -1.52
N ARG A 125 -10.39 -1.86 -0.72
CA ARG A 125 -9.17 -2.51 -1.20
C ARG A 125 -9.31 -4.02 -1.10
N PHE A 126 -9.07 -4.70 -2.21
CA PHE A 126 -9.02 -6.15 -2.27
C PHE A 126 -7.82 -6.67 -1.46
N PRO A 127 -8.01 -7.53 -0.43
CA PRO A 127 -6.92 -8.25 0.19
C PRO A 127 -6.00 -8.93 -0.82
N TYR A 128 -4.69 -8.88 -0.55
CA TYR A 128 -3.63 -9.41 -1.43
C TYR A 128 -3.56 -8.76 -2.82
N LEU A 129 -4.21 -7.60 -2.99
CA LEU A 129 -4.45 -6.95 -4.28
C LEU A 129 -5.06 -7.91 -5.31
N ASN A 130 -5.84 -8.89 -4.83
CA ASN A 130 -6.30 -10.01 -5.63
C ASN A 130 -7.76 -9.79 -6.05
N GLU A 131 -7.95 -9.29 -7.27
CA GLU A 131 -9.27 -9.08 -7.88
C GLU A 131 -9.77 -10.33 -8.64
N GLY A 132 -9.26 -11.52 -8.31
CA GLY A 132 -9.70 -12.78 -8.92
C GLY A 132 -8.74 -13.36 -9.96
N ARG A 133 -7.55 -12.76 -10.14
CA ARG A 133 -6.52 -13.21 -11.11
C ARG A 133 -7.10 -13.31 -12.52
N ASP A 134 -7.03 -14.49 -13.13
CA ASP A 134 -7.49 -14.82 -14.49
C ASP A 134 -8.99 -15.12 -14.57
N ASP A 135 -9.70 -15.20 -13.45
CA ASP A 135 -11.16 -15.35 -13.41
C ASP A 135 -11.86 -14.01 -13.66
N LYS A 136 -11.97 -13.65 -14.94
CA LYS A 136 -12.62 -12.42 -15.41
C LYS A 136 -14.09 -12.31 -14.97
N VAL A 137 -14.84 -13.41 -15.00
CA VAL A 137 -16.27 -13.40 -14.63
C VAL A 137 -16.41 -13.03 -13.15
N LYS A 138 -15.58 -13.62 -12.30
CA LYS A 138 -15.58 -13.33 -10.86
C LYS A 138 -15.12 -11.90 -10.56
N ARG A 139 -14.06 -11.44 -11.23
CA ARG A 139 -13.58 -10.05 -11.13
C ARG A 139 -14.68 -9.05 -11.48
N ASP A 140 -15.31 -9.23 -12.63
CA ASP A 140 -16.31 -8.30 -13.15
C ASP A 140 -17.57 -8.32 -12.27
N ALA A 141 -17.96 -9.48 -11.73
CA ALA A 141 -19.05 -9.59 -10.76
C ALA A 141 -18.78 -8.80 -9.46
N VAL A 142 -17.56 -8.89 -8.91
CA VAL A 142 -17.22 -8.14 -7.68
C VAL A 142 -17.09 -6.64 -7.96
N ARG A 143 -16.51 -6.24 -9.10
CA ARG A 143 -16.46 -4.82 -9.51
C ARG A 143 -17.86 -4.22 -9.69
N ALA A 144 -18.80 -4.96 -10.28
CA ALA A 144 -20.20 -4.53 -10.36
C ALA A 144 -20.83 -4.38 -8.97
N ALA A 145 -20.61 -5.36 -8.08
CA ALA A 145 -21.11 -5.30 -6.71
C ALA A 145 -20.55 -4.10 -5.92
N LEU A 146 -19.28 -3.72 -6.13
CA LEU A 146 -18.71 -2.49 -5.55
C LEU A 146 -19.41 -1.24 -6.07
N ALA A 147 -19.67 -1.15 -7.38
CA ALA A 147 -20.37 -0.03 -7.99
C ALA A 147 -21.80 0.13 -7.44
N GLU A 148 -22.54 -0.97 -7.29
CA GLU A 148 -23.88 -0.97 -6.65
C GLU A 148 -23.85 -0.41 -5.22
N ARG A 149 -22.76 -0.67 -4.49
CA ARG A 149 -22.52 -0.19 -3.12
C ARG A 149 -21.92 1.22 -3.06
N ARG A 150 -21.66 1.83 -4.22
CA ARG A 150 -20.94 3.11 -4.35
C ARG A 150 -19.55 3.07 -3.72
N LEU A 151 -18.93 1.90 -3.68
CA LEU A 151 -17.55 1.72 -3.25
C LEU A 151 -16.64 1.79 -4.48
N ALA A 152 -15.62 2.66 -4.44
CA ALA A 152 -14.58 2.68 -5.44
C ALA A 152 -13.49 1.64 -5.11
N ASN A 153 -12.80 1.15 -6.13
CA ASN A 153 -11.61 0.33 -5.93
C ASN A 153 -10.53 1.16 -5.23
N GLY A 154 -10.16 0.75 -4.01
CA GLY A 154 -9.03 1.27 -3.26
C GLY A 154 -7.73 0.72 -3.84
N TYR A 155 -7.47 0.93 -5.13
CA TYR A 155 -6.27 0.41 -5.79
C TYR A 155 -4.98 0.95 -5.16
N VAL A 156 -3.86 0.34 -5.52
CA VAL A 156 -2.51 0.85 -5.21
C VAL A 156 -1.75 1.05 -6.51
N THR A 157 -0.79 1.96 -6.52
CA THR A 157 0.06 2.22 -7.69
C THR A 157 1.53 1.95 -7.42
N ALA A 158 1.91 1.74 -6.15
CA ALA A 158 3.25 1.37 -5.77
C ALA A 158 3.23 0.40 -4.58
N ASP A 159 3.99 -0.68 -4.68
CA ASP A 159 4.11 -1.70 -3.64
C ASP A 159 5.57 -2.13 -3.47
N GLY A 160 6.10 -1.89 -2.28
CA GLY A 160 7.44 -2.31 -1.86
C GLY A 160 7.40 -3.50 -0.90
N SER A 161 6.30 -4.26 -0.85
CA SER A 161 6.01 -5.47 -0.04
C SER A 161 6.60 -5.45 1.37
N ASP A 162 6.33 -4.38 2.09
CA ASP A 162 6.75 -4.17 3.47
C ASP A 162 6.30 -5.29 4.42
N TRP A 163 5.12 -5.88 4.15
CA TRP A 163 4.58 -7.04 4.86
C TRP A 163 5.52 -8.25 4.85
N TYR A 164 6.27 -8.45 3.76
CA TYR A 164 7.18 -9.58 3.62
C TYR A 164 8.38 -9.40 4.56
N LEU A 165 8.97 -8.19 4.58
CA LEU A 165 10.05 -7.86 5.52
C LEU A 165 9.58 -7.98 6.98
N GLU A 166 8.36 -7.55 7.28
CA GLU A 166 7.76 -7.69 8.61
C GLU A 166 7.68 -9.17 8.99
N GLN A 167 7.15 -10.02 8.11
CA GLN A 167 7.02 -11.44 8.37
C GLN A 167 8.40 -12.09 8.61
N ARG A 168 9.40 -11.80 7.76
CA ARG A 168 10.77 -12.30 7.94
C ARG A 168 11.39 -11.85 9.25
N THR A 169 11.09 -10.62 9.66
CA THR A 169 11.54 -10.05 10.93
C THR A 169 10.90 -10.74 12.13
N ILE A 170 9.59 -10.96 12.10
CA ILE A 170 8.87 -11.70 13.14
C ILE A 170 9.44 -13.12 13.27
N GLU A 171 9.64 -13.82 12.15
CA GLU A 171 10.22 -15.15 12.10
C GLU A 171 11.64 -15.19 12.70
N ALA A 172 12.50 -14.23 12.32
CA ALA A 172 13.87 -14.14 12.82
C ALA A 172 13.92 -13.85 14.33
N VAL A 173 13.12 -12.91 14.82
CA VAL A 173 13.03 -12.59 16.26
C VAL A 173 12.52 -13.80 17.05
N LYS A 174 11.46 -14.47 16.56
CA LYS A 174 10.93 -15.68 17.20
C LYS A 174 11.96 -16.82 17.25
N ALA A 175 12.79 -16.93 16.23
CA ALA A 175 13.88 -17.91 16.16
C ALA A 175 15.14 -17.50 16.95
N GLY A 176 15.16 -16.33 17.59
CA GLY A 176 16.32 -15.83 18.32
C GLY A 176 17.53 -15.50 17.43
N LYS A 177 17.31 -15.27 16.12
CA LYS A 177 18.37 -14.92 15.18
C LYS A 177 18.87 -13.50 15.46
N PRO A 178 20.18 -13.24 15.41
CA PRO A 178 20.69 -11.87 15.46
C PRO A 178 20.23 -11.11 14.21
N ILE A 179 19.72 -9.89 14.42
CA ILE A 179 19.26 -9.00 13.35
C ILE A 179 20.20 -7.80 13.28
N ASP A 180 20.85 -7.60 12.14
CA ASP A 180 21.52 -6.35 11.83
C ASP A 180 20.46 -5.25 11.59
N MET A 181 20.17 -4.49 12.64
CA MET A 181 19.15 -3.44 12.61
C MET A 181 19.48 -2.31 11.63
N ALA A 182 20.76 -2.03 11.37
CA ALA A 182 21.14 -1.01 10.41
C ALA A 182 20.88 -1.50 8.98
N ALA A 183 21.20 -2.76 8.68
CA ALA A 183 20.88 -3.38 7.41
C ALA A 183 19.37 -3.53 7.20
N LEU A 184 18.61 -3.86 8.24
CA LEU A 184 17.15 -3.97 8.17
C LEU A 184 16.49 -2.61 7.86
N ARG A 185 16.93 -1.54 8.53
CA ARG A 185 16.49 -0.17 8.22
C ARG A 185 16.78 0.18 6.77
N ALA A 186 18.02 -0.05 6.33
CA ALA A 186 18.45 0.28 4.97
C ALA A 186 17.62 -0.48 3.93
N LEU A 187 17.45 -1.79 4.11
CA LEU A 187 16.65 -2.63 3.22
C LEU A 187 15.21 -2.15 3.17
N TYR A 188 14.57 -1.91 4.32
CA TYR A 188 13.19 -1.41 4.39
C TYR A 188 13.00 -0.05 3.73
N VAL A 189 13.95 0.87 3.85
CA VAL A 189 13.81 2.19 3.21
C VAL A 189 14.04 2.08 1.69
N GLU A 190 15.07 1.34 1.30
CA GLU A 190 15.47 1.11 -0.09
C GLU A 190 14.35 0.45 -0.89
N THR A 191 13.80 -0.68 -0.41
CA THR A 191 12.82 -1.45 -1.19
C THR A 191 11.53 -0.69 -1.46
N GLN A 192 11.16 0.22 -0.56
CA GLN A 192 9.92 1.00 -0.58
C GLN A 192 10.12 2.24 -1.46
N ALA A 193 11.24 2.94 -1.30
CA ALA A 193 11.56 4.11 -2.12
C ALA A 193 11.87 3.73 -3.57
N ASP A 194 12.60 2.63 -3.79
CA ASP A 194 12.89 2.12 -5.13
C ASP A 194 11.62 1.60 -5.82
N ALA A 195 10.70 0.95 -5.07
CA ALA A 195 9.39 0.59 -5.61
C ALA A 195 8.65 1.84 -6.12
N ALA A 196 8.58 2.90 -5.31
CA ALA A 196 7.92 4.13 -5.71
C ALA A 196 8.50 4.68 -7.03
N ASP A 197 9.83 4.76 -7.14
CA ASP A 197 10.50 5.25 -8.36
C ASP A 197 10.28 4.32 -9.57
N PHE A 198 10.30 3.00 -9.36
CA PHE A 198 10.02 2.03 -10.41
C PHE A 198 8.60 2.18 -10.97
N TYR A 199 7.59 2.25 -10.09
CA TYR A 199 6.21 2.39 -10.54
C TYR A 199 5.93 3.76 -11.14
N ASP A 200 6.61 4.82 -10.72
CA ASP A 200 6.55 6.12 -11.40
C ASP A 200 7.09 6.03 -12.83
N ALA A 201 8.30 5.47 -13.00
CA ALA A 201 8.91 5.28 -14.30
C ALA A 201 8.02 4.42 -15.22
N LEU A 202 7.42 3.36 -14.65
CA LEU A 202 6.50 2.50 -15.37
C LEU A 202 5.20 3.23 -15.77
N ALA A 203 4.62 4.02 -14.86
CA ALA A 203 3.43 4.80 -15.16
C ALA A 203 3.69 5.85 -16.24
N VAL A 204 4.84 6.54 -16.19
CA VAL A 204 5.29 7.46 -17.24
C VAL A 204 5.44 6.73 -18.56
N LYS A 205 6.07 5.54 -18.57
CA LYS A 205 6.22 4.74 -19.79
C LYS A 205 4.87 4.30 -20.38
N ALA A 206 3.92 3.91 -19.54
CA ALA A 206 2.63 3.39 -19.97
C ALA A 206 1.61 4.49 -20.35
N THR A 207 1.70 5.66 -19.72
CA THR A 207 0.65 6.71 -19.81
C THR A 207 1.15 8.09 -20.22
N GLY A 208 2.47 8.27 -20.34
CA GLY A 208 3.11 9.55 -20.64
C GLY A 208 3.17 10.54 -19.46
N ARG A 209 2.77 10.13 -18.24
CA ARG A 209 2.76 11.00 -17.05
C ARG A 209 3.00 10.25 -15.74
N SER A 210 3.42 11.00 -14.73
CA SER A 210 3.42 10.57 -13.33
C SER A 210 2.02 10.80 -12.70
N PRO A 211 1.28 9.75 -12.27
CA PRO A 211 0.05 9.92 -11.51
C PRO A 211 0.34 10.36 -10.07
N ALA A 212 -0.70 10.83 -9.36
CA ALA A 212 -0.62 10.81 -7.90
C ALA A 212 -0.64 9.36 -7.43
N HIS A 213 0.50 8.87 -6.95
CA HIS A 213 0.67 7.50 -6.52
C HIS A 213 -0.02 7.23 -5.18
N VAL A 214 -0.53 6.01 -5.02
CA VAL A 214 -1.01 5.40 -3.79
C VAL A 214 -0.01 4.30 -3.41
N MET A 215 0.74 4.54 -2.33
CA MET A 215 1.71 3.57 -1.80
C MET A 215 1.03 2.59 -0.86
N LEU A 216 1.21 1.30 -1.13
CA LEU A 216 0.84 0.23 -0.22
C LEU A 216 1.88 0.12 0.90
N MET A 217 1.39 0.18 2.13
CA MET A 217 2.08 -0.20 3.35
C MET A 217 1.11 -0.98 4.22
N HIS A 218 1.59 -1.57 5.31
CA HIS A 218 0.75 -2.26 6.29
C HIS A 218 1.00 -1.69 7.69
N GLU A 219 0.03 -1.85 8.62
CA GLU A 219 0.16 -1.44 10.02
C GLU A 219 1.15 -2.36 10.79
N THR A 220 2.45 -2.25 10.48
CA THR A 220 3.52 -3.15 10.92
C THR A 220 4.50 -2.48 11.87
N ASP A 221 5.29 -3.27 12.59
CA ASP A 221 6.32 -2.73 13.47
C ASP A 221 7.46 -2.10 12.68
N LEU A 222 7.82 -2.69 11.53
CA LEU A 222 8.80 -2.06 10.63
C LEU A 222 8.29 -0.71 10.10
N ALA A 223 7.02 -0.60 9.72
CA ALA A 223 6.44 0.70 9.35
C ALA A 223 6.53 1.68 10.54
N ALA A 224 6.07 1.29 11.73
CA ALA A 224 6.17 2.15 12.91
C ALA A 224 7.61 2.58 13.24
N ARG A 225 8.61 1.75 12.91
CA ARG A 225 10.01 2.00 13.22
C ARG A 225 10.72 2.87 12.20
N PHE A 226 10.50 2.62 10.91
CA PHE A 226 11.30 3.18 9.82
C PHE A 226 10.54 4.14 8.91
N LEU A 227 9.25 4.40 9.19
CA LEU A 227 8.48 5.39 8.45
C LEU A 227 9.11 6.80 8.46
N PRO A 228 9.75 7.30 9.54
CA PRO A 228 10.47 8.57 9.47
C PRO A 228 11.58 8.58 8.40
N ASP A 229 12.37 7.52 8.34
CA ASP A 229 13.46 7.38 7.36
C ASP A 229 12.91 7.26 5.93
N LEU A 230 11.84 6.48 5.74
CA LEU A 230 11.18 6.34 4.44
C LEU A 230 10.60 7.69 3.96
N ILE A 231 9.95 8.45 4.84
CA ILE A 231 9.42 9.77 4.51
C ILE A 231 10.54 10.73 4.10
N ALA A 232 11.66 10.73 4.84
CA ALA A 232 12.82 11.54 4.52
C ALA A 232 13.43 11.15 3.17
N GLU A 233 13.55 9.84 2.90
CA GLU A 233 14.10 9.33 1.66
C GLU A 233 13.23 9.66 0.45
N LEU A 234 11.91 9.46 0.54
CA LEU A 234 10.99 9.84 -0.53
C LEU A 234 11.08 11.34 -0.84
N LYS A 235 11.13 12.22 0.18
CA LYS A 235 11.35 13.66 -0.02
C LYS A 235 12.68 13.95 -0.70
N ARG A 236 13.77 13.30 -0.26
CA ARG A 236 15.10 13.44 -0.85
C ARG A 236 15.10 13.05 -2.34
N ARG A 237 14.29 12.07 -2.72
CA ARG A 237 14.08 11.63 -4.11
C ARG A 237 13.04 12.45 -4.90
N GLY A 238 12.62 13.59 -4.36
CA GLY A 238 11.73 14.55 -5.03
C GLY A 238 10.24 14.23 -4.93
N TRP A 239 9.83 13.27 -4.09
CA TRP A 239 8.43 12.97 -3.86
C TRP A 239 7.76 14.02 -2.97
N ARG A 240 6.58 14.47 -3.38
CA ARG A 240 5.68 15.27 -2.56
C ARG A 240 4.56 14.42 -2.00
N PHE A 241 4.38 14.47 -0.69
CA PHE A 241 3.24 13.82 -0.06
C PHE A 241 1.92 14.55 -0.37
N VAL A 242 0.90 13.79 -0.73
CA VAL A 242 -0.48 14.24 -0.91
C VAL A 242 -1.42 13.40 -0.06
N SER A 243 -2.63 13.88 0.23
CA SER A 243 -3.64 13.07 0.92
C SER A 243 -4.11 11.92 0.02
N ALA A 244 -4.61 10.85 0.64
CA ALA A 244 -5.25 9.75 -0.07
C ALA A 244 -6.42 10.25 -0.94
N ASP A 245 -7.21 11.21 -0.45
CA ASP A 245 -8.28 11.85 -1.22
C ASP A 245 -7.76 12.45 -2.55
N ALA A 246 -6.62 13.16 -2.49
CA ALA A 246 -6.01 13.75 -3.68
C ALA A 246 -5.42 12.69 -4.63
N ALA A 247 -4.91 11.58 -4.10
CA ALA A 247 -4.39 10.49 -4.92
C ALA A 247 -5.51 9.68 -5.61
N PHE A 248 -6.61 9.40 -4.92
CA PHE A 248 -7.78 8.71 -5.48
C PHE A 248 -8.60 9.60 -6.44
N ALA A 249 -8.39 10.93 -6.41
CA ALA A 249 -8.95 11.86 -7.39
C ALA A 249 -8.13 11.95 -8.70
N ASP A 250 -6.97 11.28 -8.80
CA ASP A 250 -6.18 11.29 -10.02
C ASP A 250 -6.92 10.55 -11.17
N PRO A 251 -6.85 11.03 -12.43
CA PRO A 251 -7.54 10.40 -13.56
C PRO A 251 -7.21 8.92 -13.80
N ILE A 252 -6.10 8.40 -13.26
CA ILE A 252 -5.78 6.97 -13.33
C ILE A 252 -6.86 6.11 -12.65
N ALA A 253 -7.60 6.66 -11.67
CA ALA A 253 -8.67 5.97 -10.95
C ALA A 253 -9.74 5.36 -11.87
N ALA A 254 -10.03 6.01 -13.00
CA ALA A 254 -10.99 5.50 -13.99
C ALA A 254 -10.59 4.13 -14.57
N GLN A 255 -9.29 3.83 -14.61
CA GLN A 255 -8.78 2.53 -15.06
C GLN A 255 -9.09 1.42 -14.05
N ALA A 256 -9.09 1.72 -12.74
CA ALA A 256 -9.26 0.70 -11.70
C ALA A 256 -10.59 -0.06 -11.77
N ALA A 257 -11.64 0.57 -12.29
CA ALA A 257 -12.96 -0.04 -12.44
C ALA A 257 -13.14 -0.82 -13.75
N THR A 258 -12.36 -0.49 -14.78
CA THR A 258 -12.67 -0.91 -16.17
C THR A 258 -11.55 -1.68 -16.85
N ILE A 259 -10.33 -1.64 -16.31
CA ILE A 259 -9.17 -2.22 -16.97
C ILE A 259 -9.32 -3.73 -17.11
N ASP A 260 -9.13 -4.22 -18.32
CA ASP A 260 -9.20 -5.64 -18.64
C ASP A 260 -7.80 -6.18 -18.94
N VAL A 261 -7.31 -7.04 -18.05
CA VAL A 261 -5.99 -7.68 -18.13
C VAL A 261 -6.13 -9.18 -17.93
N PRO A 262 -5.22 -10.00 -18.49
CA PRO A 262 -5.27 -11.45 -18.34
C PRO A 262 -5.18 -11.95 -16.89
N SER A 263 -4.60 -11.17 -15.98
CA SER A 263 -4.66 -11.44 -14.54
C SER A 263 -4.77 -10.15 -13.74
N ALA A 264 -5.83 -10.03 -12.95
CA ALA A 264 -6.12 -8.89 -12.08
C ALA A 264 -5.59 -9.13 -10.66
N GLN A 265 -4.27 -9.18 -10.53
CA GLN A 265 -3.60 -9.17 -9.22
C GLN A 265 -2.34 -8.29 -9.27
N GLY A 266 -2.27 -7.31 -8.36
CA GLY A 266 -1.13 -6.39 -8.25
C GLY A 266 -1.56 -4.93 -8.25
N THR A 267 -0.62 -4.05 -8.58
CA THR A 267 -0.83 -2.61 -8.67
C THR A 267 -1.62 -2.23 -9.92
N LEU A 268 -2.34 -1.10 -9.86
CA LEU A 268 -3.01 -0.53 -11.02
C LEU A 268 -2.02 -0.12 -12.12
N VAL A 269 -0.80 0.28 -11.76
CA VAL A 269 0.22 0.66 -12.74
C VAL A 269 0.69 -0.57 -13.53
N GLU A 270 0.87 -1.72 -12.91
CA GLU A 270 1.13 -2.99 -13.62
C GLU A 270 0.01 -3.35 -14.57
N ALA A 271 -1.25 -3.24 -14.12
CA ALA A 271 -2.41 -3.52 -14.97
C ALA A 271 -2.45 -2.58 -16.18
N VAL A 272 -2.23 -1.27 -15.96
CA VAL A 272 -2.18 -0.25 -17.02
C VAL A 272 -1.03 -0.53 -17.99
N ALA A 273 0.15 -0.86 -17.48
CA ALA A 273 1.29 -1.22 -18.31
C ALA A 273 1.01 -2.46 -19.18
N TRP A 274 0.39 -3.49 -18.59
CA TRP A 274 0.03 -4.71 -19.32
C TRP A 274 -1.00 -4.44 -20.42
N ALA A 275 -2.03 -3.65 -20.14
CA ALA A 275 -3.02 -3.23 -21.14
C ALA A 275 -2.41 -2.41 -22.29
N LYS A 276 -1.22 -1.82 -22.08
CA LYS A 276 -0.44 -1.10 -23.10
C LYS A 276 0.61 -1.97 -23.79
N GLY A 277 0.61 -3.28 -23.56
CA GLY A 277 1.52 -4.23 -24.18
C GLY A 277 2.93 -4.24 -23.59
N LEU A 278 3.14 -3.60 -22.43
CA LEU A 278 4.40 -3.76 -21.70
C LEU A 278 4.40 -5.13 -21.00
N PRO A 279 5.55 -5.83 -20.96
CA PRO A 279 5.66 -7.11 -20.24
C PRO A 279 5.35 -6.89 -18.76
N ALA A 280 4.64 -7.84 -18.16
CA ALA A 280 4.13 -7.80 -16.77
C ALA A 280 5.25 -7.41 -15.78
N PRO A 281 5.33 -6.14 -15.38
CA PRO A 281 6.51 -5.62 -14.71
C PRO A 281 6.28 -5.66 -13.20
N ARG A 282 6.60 -6.80 -12.55
CA ARG A 282 6.69 -6.82 -11.09
C ARG A 282 7.98 -6.15 -10.64
N TRP A 283 7.90 -5.27 -9.64
CA TRP A 283 9.08 -4.62 -9.07
C TRP A 283 10.10 -5.64 -8.54
N TYR A 284 9.63 -6.68 -7.84
CA TYR A 284 10.43 -7.86 -7.49
C TYR A 284 9.54 -9.07 -7.21
N ASP A 285 10.16 -10.25 -7.09
CA ASP A 285 9.53 -11.44 -6.49
C ASP A 285 9.97 -11.61 -5.02
N GLY A 286 9.16 -12.30 -4.22
CA GLY A 286 9.47 -12.52 -2.80
C GLY A 286 10.76 -13.31 -2.56
N LYS A 287 11.26 -14.04 -3.57
CA LYS A 287 12.50 -14.83 -3.47
C LYS A 287 13.71 -13.90 -3.48
N GLN A 288 13.71 -12.89 -4.34
CA GLN A 288 14.74 -11.86 -4.39
C GLN A 288 14.83 -11.08 -3.08
N LEU A 289 13.67 -10.61 -2.57
CA LEU A 289 13.64 -9.87 -1.31
C LEU A 289 14.07 -10.74 -0.11
N GLY A 290 13.68 -12.01 -0.10
CA GLY A 290 14.13 -12.99 0.89
C GLY A 290 15.65 -13.17 0.88
N GLY A 291 16.25 -13.34 -0.30
CA GLY A 291 17.69 -13.44 -0.45
C GLY A 291 18.44 -12.20 0.03
N TRP A 292 17.91 -10.99 -0.23
CA TRP A 292 18.48 -9.75 0.31
C TRP A 292 18.34 -9.65 1.83
N TYR A 293 17.20 -10.06 2.38
CA TYR A 293 16.99 -10.09 3.83
C TYR A 293 18.00 -11.04 4.49
N ASP A 294 18.10 -12.27 4.02
CA ASP A 294 18.98 -13.28 4.60
C ASP A 294 20.45 -12.85 4.54
N ALA A 295 20.91 -12.38 3.38
CA ALA A 295 22.28 -11.94 3.18
C ALA A 295 22.63 -10.66 3.97
N ARG A 296 21.76 -9.64 3.95
CA ARG A 296 22.08 -8.32 4.51
C ARG A 296 21.73 -8.23 5.99
N VAL A 297 20.57 -8.76 6.39
CA VAL A 297 20.00 -8.59 7.73
C VAL A 297 20.41 -9.70 8.67
N LEU A 298 20.34 -10.96 8.22
CA LEU A 298 20.71 -12.12 9.04
C LEU A 298 22.19 -12.53 8.90
N LYS A 299 22.89 -11.99 7.89
CA LYS A 299 24.26 -12.40 7.50
C LYS A 299 24.35 -13.89 7.15
N GLU A 300 23.27 -14.43 6.60
CA GLU A 300 23.17 -15.81 6.13
C GLU A 300 23.55 -15.89 4.65
N THR A 301 24.36 -16.87 4.28
CA THR A 301 24.65 -17.14 2.87
C THR A 301 23.37 -17.63 2.19
N PRO A 302 23.02 -17.16 0.98
CA PRO A 302 21.87 -17.68 0.24
C PRO A 302 21.96 -19.20 0.13
N ALA A 303 20.87 -19.90 0.44
CA ALA A 303 20.79 -21.32 0.14
C ALA A 303 20.97 -21.52 -1.39
N PRO A 304 21.78 -22.51 -1.84
CA PRO A 304 22.05 -22.75 -3.24
C PRO A 304 20.78 -23.05 -4.05
#